data_AF-A0A2P6U2S1-F1
#
_entry.id   AF-A0A2P6U2S1-F1
#
_cell.length_a   1.000
_cell.length_b   1.000
_cell.length_c   1.000
_cell.angle_alpha   90.00
_cell.angle_beta   90.00
_cell.angle_gamma   90.00
#
_symmetry.space_group_name_H-M   'P 1'
#
loop_
_entity.id
_entity.type
_entity.pdbx_description
1 polymer ?
#
loop_
_entity_poly.entity_id
_entity_poly.type
_entity_poly.pdbx_seq_one_letter_code
_entity_poly.pdbx_strand_id
1 'polypeptide(L)'
;MKASPFSERGQELSPGSSAAGDRDVEHGGHEDSGLLAQMSPRSRAAAFRRTGSTTEAAQSIFSSYISRRFMGGCAVLLPIVLTVWIIWTLLDFIDGFFSPLYNYLFGFHVFGLGFLTTLLFVFGVGVFTSTWLGSLTIGTGEYIIKRVPLVQHIYSAAKQVSAAVSPDNEATNSFRECVIIRHPRRDGEFAFAFITGQTVLQTDEGEITLYCCYMPTNHVYVGDIYLLQDKDIIRNNLSVREGLEIVVSVGMAVPSKIVQMPKR
;
A
#
# COMPACT_ATOMS: atom_id res chain seq x y z
N MET A 1 -52.35 -1.58 29.97
CA MET A 1 -52.77 -2.15 31.27
C MET A 1 -52.65 -3.66 31.14
N LYS A 2 -51.87 -4.43 31.91
CA LYS A 2 -50.84 -4.19 32.96
C LYS A 2 -49.85 -5.39 32.80
N ALA A 3 -48.54 -5.17 32.67
CA ALA A 3 -47.53 -5.15 33.76
C ALA A 3 -47.13 -6.54 34.32
N SER A 4 -45.83 -6.68 34.61
CA SER A 4 -45.07 -7.88 35.03
C SER A 4 -45.31 -8.30 36.51
N PRO A 5 -44.64 -9.36 37.04
CA PRO A 5 -43.21 -9.34 37.45
C PRO A 5 -42.42 -10.60 36.99
N PHE A 6 -41.11 -10.62 36.71
CA PHE A 6 -39.89 -10.08 37.36
C PHE A 6 -39.56 -10.71 38.73
N SER A 7 -38.58 -11.63 38.75
CA SER A 7 -37.87 -12.06 39.96
C SER A 7 -36.54 -12.75 39.64
N GLU A 8 -35.50 -11.96 39.35
CA GLU A 8 -34.11 -12.37 39.60
C GLU A 8 -33.55 -11.50 40.75
N ARG A 9 -32.74 -12.13 41.62
CA ARG A 9 -32.11 -11.53 42.81
C ARG A 9 -30.85 -12.38 43.12
N GLY A 10 -29.67 -11.86 43.44
CA GLY A 10 -29.17 -10.46 43.52
C GLY A 10 -27.90 -10.26 42.65
N GLN A 11 -27.40 -9.04 42.44
CA GLN A 11 -26.58 -8.24 43.39
C GLN A 11 -25.32 -9.00 43.89
N GLU A 12 -24.08 -8.49 43.85
CA GLU A 12 -23.50 -7.19 43.44
C GLU A 12 -21.94 -7.38 43.33
N LEU A 13 -21.03 -6.49 42.90
CA LEU A 13 -20.94 -5.03 42.69
C LEU A 13 -20.09 -4.65 41.43
N SER A 14 -20.13 -3.38 41.04
CA SER A 14 -19.08 -2.63 40.28
C SER A 14 -18.40 -1.59 41.23
N PRO A 15 -17.47 -0.68 40.84
CA PRO A 15 -16.72 -0.45 39.59
C PRO A 15 -15.18 -0.19 39.81
N GLY A 16 -14.45 0.25 38.77
CA GLY A 16 -13.09 0.85 38.88
C GLY A 16 -12.11 0.31 37.83
N SER A 17 -11.72 1.09 36.81
CA SER A 17 -10.60 2.05 36.85
C SER A 17 -9.24 1.43 37.15
N SER A 18 -8.37 1.38 36.14
CA SER A 18 -6.92 1.17 36.31
C SER A 18 -6.15 1.99 35.28
N ALA A 19 -5.86 3.24 35.64
CA ALA A 19 -4.81 4.04 35.05
C ALA A 19 -3.75 4.29 36.14
N ALA A 20 -2.48 4.06 35.80
CA ALA A 20 -1.27 4.45 36.55
C ALA A 20 -1.09 3.90 37.99
N GLY A 21 0.16 3.92 38.47
CA GLY A 21 0.62 3.26 39.70
C GLY A 21 1.29 1.92 39.38
N ASP A 22 2.53 1.90 38.88
CA ASP A 22 3.72 2.45 39.56
C ASP A 22 3.71 2.08 41.04
N ARG A 23 4.42 1.00 41.37
CA ARG A 23 4.56 0.47 42.73
C ARG A 23 6.04 0.35 43.05
N ASP A 24 6.52 1.36 43.76
CA ASP A 24 7.24 1.19 45.02
C ASP A 24 8.32 0.11 45.04
N VAL A 25 9.53 0.52 44.68
CA VAL A 25 10.76 -0.13 45.17
C VAL A 25 11.50 0.86 46.05
N GLU A 26 10.87 1.25 47.18
CA GLU A 26 11.58 1.91 48.28
C GLU A 26 12.06 0.88 49.33
N HIS A 27 13.38 0.80 49.44
CA HIS A 27 14.14 0.51 50.66
C HIS A 27 13.75 -0.70 51.54
N GLY A 28 13.96 -1.90 50.98
CA GLY A 28 14.49 -3.05 51.75
C GLY A 28 15.99 -2.93 52.08
N GLY A 29 16.45 -1.75 52.53
CA GLY A 29 17.86 -1.37 52.51
C GLY A 29 18.78 -1.96 53.59
N HIS A 30 18.27 -2.74 54.53
CA HIS A 30 19.00 -3.05 55.78
C HIS A 30 19.22 -4.53 56.13
N GLU A 31 18.66 -5.51 55.39
CA GLU A 31 18.80 -6.93 55.74
C GLU A 31 19.78 -7.74 54.85
N ASP A 32 19.91 -7.41 53.56
CA ASP A 32 20.75 -8.19 52.61
C ASP A 32 22.25 -8.17 52.93
N SER A 33 22.74 -7.13 53.62
CA SER A 33 24.14 -7.04 54.08
C SER A 33 24.53 -8.19 55.02
N GLY A 34 23.56 -8.73 55.78
CA GLY A 34 23.79 -9.83 56.72
C GLY A 34 23.90 -11.20 56.05
N LEU A 35 23.06 -11.48 55.03
CA LEU A 35 23.08 -12.78 54.35
C LEU A 35 24.33 -12.99 53.49
N LEU A 36 24.80 -11.94 52.79
CA LEU A 36 26.02 -12.03 52.00
C LEU A 36 27.25 -12.30 52.88
N ALA A 37 27.28 -11.75 54.10
CA ALA A 37 28.35 -11.95 55.07
C ALA A 37 28.48 -13.42 55.56
N GLN A 38 27.42 -14.22 55.48
CA GLN A 38 27.43 -15.63 55.90
C GLN A 38 27.72 -16.62 54.77
N MET A 39 27.71 -16.19 53.50
CA MET A 39 28.07 -17.06 52.37
C MET A 39 29.57 -17.37 52.31
N SER A 40 29.91 -18.63 52.02
CA SER A 40 31.30 -19.05 51.77
C SER A 40 31.96 -18.26 50.61
N PRO A 41 33.30 -18.16 50.57
CA PRO A 41 34.00 -17.43 49.49
C PRO A 41 33.66 -17.94 48.08
N ARG A 42 33.43 -19.26 47.94
CA ARG A 42 33.06 -19.88 46.66
C ARG A 42 31.64 -19.51 46.22
N SER A 43 30.69 -19.39 47.15
CA SER A 43 29.32 -18.96 46.82
C SER A 43 29.25 -17.48 46.44
N ARG A 44 30.00 -16.59 47.11
CA ARG A 44 30.12 -15.18 46.68
C ARG A 44 30.72 -15.05 45.28
N ALA A 45 31.79 -15.80 44.99
CA ALA A 45 32.44 -15.82 43.69
C ALA A 45 31.57 -16.42 42.55
N ALA A 46 30.53 -17.20 42.90
CA ALA A 46 29.52 -17.70 41.96
C ALA A 46 28.37 -16.68 41.74
N ALA A 47 27.90 -16.02 42.82
CA ALA A 47 26.90 -14.95 42.73
C ALA A 47 27.41 -13.77 41.88
N PHE A 48 28.65 -13.32 42.13
CA PHE A 48 29.29 -12.25 41.34
C PHE A 48 29.57 -12.65 39.88
N ARG A 49 29.53 -13.95 39.56
CA ARG A 49 29.70 -14.45 38.19
C ARG A 49 28.41 -14.41 37.36
N ARG A 50 27.24 -14.21 37.98
CA ARG A 50 25.96 -14.02 37.27
C ARG A 50 25.74 -12.58 36.78
N THR A 51 26.51 -11.61 37.26
CA THR A 51 26.45 -10.20 36.83
C THR A 51 27.18 -9.92 35.50
N GLY A 52 27.62 -10.96 34.78
CA GLY A 52 28.42 -10.87 33.55
C GLY A 52 27.67 -10.81 32.22
N SER A 53 26.38 -10.45 32.19
CA SER A 53 25.55 -10.46 30.96
C SER A 53 24.92 -9.11 30.58
N THR A 54 25.28 -8.01 31.26
CA THR A 54 24.73 -6.67 30.95
C THR A 54 25.20 -6.14 29.59
N THR A 55 26.38 -6.54 29.13
CA THR A 55 26.94 -6.14 27.82
C THR A 55 26.18 -6.76 26.64
N GLU A 56 25.83 -8.05 26.71
CA GLU A 56 25.09 -8.75 25.64
C GLU A 56 23.63 -8.27 25.53
N ALA A 57 22.98 -8.02 26.68
CA ALA A 57 21.66 -7.41 26.72
C ALA A 57 21.67 -5.96 26.17
N ALA A 58 22.67 -5.15 26.54
CA ALA A 58 22.80 -3.79 25.99
C ALA A 58 23.07 -3.80 24.48
N GLN A 59 23.94 -4.69 23.98
CA GLN A 59 24.27 -4.78 22.54
C GLN A 59 23.05 -5.19 21.70
N SER A 60 22.27 -6.17 22.14
CA SER A 60 21.07 -6.62 21.42
C SER A 60 19.97 -5.55 21.37
N ILE A 61 19.75 -4.82 22.47
CA ILE A 61 18.79 -3.71 22.55
C ILE A 61 19.25 -2.52 21.70
N PHE A 62 20.53 -2.13 21.77
CA PHE A 62 21.12 -1.03 21.01
C PHE A 62 21.12 -1.31 19.49
N SER A 63 21.50 -2.53 19.09
CA SER A 63 21.43 -3.00 17.71
C SER A 63 20.00 -2.95 17.17
N SER A 64 19.01 -3.44 17.95
CA SER A 64 17.59 -3.39 17.57
C SER A 64 17.07 -1.96 17.44
N TYR A 65 17.46 -1.05 18.33
CA TYR A 65 17.00 0.35 18.32
C TYR A 65 17.59 1.12 17.13
N ILE A 66 18.90 1.01 16.88
CA ILE A 66 19.56 1.64 15.74
C ILE A 66 19.05 1.04 14.43
N SER A 67 18.97 -0.30 14.32
CA SER A 67 18.44 -0.97 13.13
C SER A 67 17.03 -0.50 12.79
N ARG A 68 16.13 -0.40 13.78
CA ARG A 68 14.74 0.05 13.54
C ARG A 68 14.65 1.52 13.11
N ARG A 69 15.52 2.39 13.62
CA ARG A 69 15.61 3.82 13.21
C ARG A 69 16.27 3.98 11.83
N PHE A 70 17.35 3.26 11.58
CA PHE A 70 18.05 3.23 10.29
C PHE A 70 17.15 2.68 9.18
N MET A 71 16.47 1.56 9.42
CA MET A 71 15.54 0.96 8.46
C MET A 71 14.35 1.87 8.15
N GLY A 72 13.86 2.65 9.14
CA GLY A 72 12.89 3.72 8.90
C GLY A 72 13.44 4.86 8.04
N GLY A 73 14.66 5.32 8.31
CA GLY A 73 15.34 6.34 7.48
C GLY A 73 15.58 5.86 6.05
N CYS A 74 16.06 4.63 5.87
CA CYS A 74 16.21 3.99 4.57
C CYS A 74 14.87 3.83 3.85
N ALA A 75 13.79 3.43 4.52
CA ALA A 75 12.48 3.30 3.89
C ALA A 75 11.94 4.64 3.34
N VAL A 76 12.27 5.77 3.98
CA VAL A 76 11.92 7.12 3.49
C VAL A 76 12.87 7.62 2.41
N LEU A 77 14.17 7.35 2.53
CA LEU A 77 15.18 7.79 1.55
C LEU A 77 15.18 6.96 0.26
N LEU A 78 14.88 5.66 0.32
CA LEU A 78 14.88 4.75 -0.82
C LEU A 78 14.02 5.26 -2.00
N PRO A 79 12.75 5.66 -1.84
CA PRO A 79 11.96 6.19 -2.96
C PRO A 79 12.50 7.52 -3.50
N ILE A 80 13.11 8.37 -2.66
CA ILE A 80 13.70 9.64 -3.09
C ILE A 80 14.98 9.39 -3.91
N VAL A 81 15.88 8.54 -3.41
CA VAL A 81 17.12 8.18 -4.13
C VAL A 81 16.80 7.44 -5.42
N LEU A 82 15.82 6.52 -5.38
CA LEU A 82 15.38 5.77 -6.56
C LEU A 82 14.78 6.69 -7.65
N THR A 83 13.95 7.66 -7.27
CA THR A 83 13.38 8.61 -8.26
C THR A 83 14.44 9.51 -8.87
N VAL A 84 15.36 10.07 -8.06
CA VAL A 84 16.49 10.86 -8.57
C VAL A 84 17.39 10.03 -9.49
N TRP A 85 17.71 8.79 -9.10
CA TRP A 85 18.54 7.87 -9.89
C TRP A 85 17.90 7.51 -11.25
N ILE A 86 16.59 7.23 -11.27
CA ILE A 86 15.84 6.97 -12.52
C ILE A 86 15.86 8.21 -13.42
N ILE A 87 15.62 9.41 -12.87
CA ILE A 87 15.59 10.67 -13.63
C ILE A 87 16.97 10.97 -14.24
N TRP A 88 18.04 10.88 -13.46
CA TRP A 88 19.41 11.05 -13.96
C TRP A 88 19.75 10.02 -15.04
N THR A 89 19.49 8.74 -14.80
CA THR A 89 19.77 7.67 -15.77
C THR A 89 19.02 7.88 -17.09
N LEU A 90 17.78 8.38 -17.03
CA LEU A 90 16.98 8.69 -18.23
C LEU A 90 17.55 9.89 -19.00
N LEU A 91 17.92 10.96 -18.31
CA LEU A 91 18.52 12.15 -18.92
C LEU A 91 19.87 11.81 -19.57
N ASP A 92 20.77 11.15 -18.84
CA ASP A 92 22.10 10.73 -19.33
C ASP A 92 22.00 9.77 -20.53
N PHE A 93 21.01 8.87 -20.55
CA PHE A 93 20.78 7.98 -21.68
C PHE A 93 20.37 8.75 -22.95
N ILE A 94 19.46 9.72 -22.83
CA ILE A 94 18.99 10.52 -23.96
C ILE A 94 20.06 11.51 -24.42
N ASP A 95 20.74 12.18 -23.49
CA ASP A 95 21.89 13.03 -23.80
C ASP A 95 23.02 12.22 -24.46
N GLY A 96 23.27 10.98 -24.02
CA GLY A 96 24.22 10.09 -24.68
C GLY A 96 23.83 9.75 -26.13
N PHE A 97 22.54 9.49 -26.39
CA PHE A 97 22.04 9.18 -27.74
C PHE A 97 22.10 10.39 -28.69
N PHE A 98 21.82 11.59 -28.20
CA PHE A 98 21.79 12.81 -29.02
C PHE A 98 23.06 13.67 -28.94
N SER A 99 24.02 13.37 -28.06
CA SER A 99 25.32 14.04 -27.97
C SER A 99 26.05 14.17 -29.32
N PRO A 100 26.09 13.16 -30.21
CA PRO A 100 26.67 13.31 -31.54
C PRO A 100 25.97 14.40 -32.38
N LEU A 101 24.65 14.56 -32.22
CA LEU A 101 23.85 15.56 -32.91
C LEU A 101 24.08 16.97 -32.34
N TYR A 102 24.17 17.13 -31.01
CA TYR A 102 24.43 18.43 -30.39
C TYR A 102 25.82 18.98 -30.72
N ASN A 103 26.83 18.10 -30.71
CA ASN A 103 28.20 18.47 -31.07
C ASN A 103 28.30 18.91 -32.54
N TYR A 104 27.49 18.32 -33.44
CA TYR A 104 27.42 18.75 -34.84
C TYR A 104 26.63 20.06 -35.05
N LEU A 105 25.56 20.29 -34.26
CA LEU A 105 24.62 21.41 -34.51
C LEU A 105 24.94 22.70 -33.74
N PHE A 106 25.49 22.60 -32.51
CA PHE A 106 25.66 23.74 -31.61
C PHE A 106 27.08 23.95 -31.06
N GLY A 107 27.95 22.93 -31.11
CA GLY A 107 29.38 23.06 -30.77
C GLY A 107 29.73 23.35 -29.29
N PHE A 108 28.74 23.55 -28.42
CA PHE A 108 28.90 23.79 -26.99
C PHE A 108 27.82 23.06 -26.17
N HIS A 109 28.19 22.53 -25.00
CA HIS A 109 27.23 21.99 -24.04
C HIS A 109 26.44 23.11 -23.35
N VAL A 110 25.15 23.20 -23.66
CA VAL A 110 24.20 24.08 -22.95
C VAL A 110 23.54 23.31 -21.80
N PHE A 111 23.68 23.81 -20.58
CA PHE A 111 23.04 23.21 -19.40
C PHE A 111 21.50 23.27 -19.56
N GLY A 112 20.83 22.12 -19.43
CA GLY A 112 19.38 21.98 -19.59
C GLY A 112 18.90 21.62 -21.01
N LEU A 113 19.79 21.55 -22.02
CA LEU A 113 19.39 21.12 -23.37
C LEU A 113 18.81 19.70 -23.36
N GLY A 114 19.44 18.78 -22.61
CA GLY A 114 19.02 17.39 -22.44
C GLY A 114 17.63 17.19 -21.84
N PHE A 115 17.17 18.11 -20.99
CA PHE A 115 15.81 18.08 -20.47
C PHE A 115 14.79 18.43 -21.57
N LEU A 116 15.05 19.49 -22.34
CA LEU A 116 14.18 19.90 -23.44
C LEU A 116 14.11 18.85 -24.54
N THR A 117 15.24 18.23 -24.87
CA THR A 117 15.30 17.19 -25.89
C THR A 117 14.76 15.85 -25.41
N THR A 118 14.88 15.51 -24.13
CA THR A 118 14.14 14.41 -23.49
C THR A 118 12.63 14.60 -23.65
N LEU A 119 12.11 15.81 -23.37
CA LEU A 119 10.69 16.11 -23.54
C LEU A 119 10.25 15.97 -25.01
N LEU A 120 11.04 16.49 -25.94
CA LEU A 120 10.76 16.41 -27.38
C LEU A 120 10.87 14.97 -27.93
N PHE A 121 11.82 14.18 -27.42
CA PHE A 121 12.00 12.77 -27.76
C PHE A 121 10.85 11.91 -27.24
N VAL A 122 10.44 12.07 -25.97
CA VAL A 122 9.29 11.37 -25.40
C VAL A 122 8.02 11.70 -26.18
N PHE A 123 7.81 12.97 -26.54
CA PHE A 123 6.70 13.38 -27.41
C PHE A 123 6.78 12.72 -28.80
N GLY A 124 7.95 12.74 -29.44
CA GLY A 124 8.19 12.11 -30.74
C GLY A 124 7.96 10.60 -30.73
N VAL A 125 8.39 9.90 -29.67
CA VAL A 125 8.11 8.47 -29.45
C VAL A 125 6.60 8.25 -29.30
N GLY A 126 5.89 9.09 -28.56
CA GLY A 126 4.42 9.02 -28.44
C GLY A 126 3.71 9.13 -29.81
N VAL A 127 4.07 10.12 -30.63
CA VAL A 127 3.54 10.29 -32.00
C VAL A 127 3.93 9.12 -32.92
N PHE A 128 5.13 8.58 -32.77
CA PHE A 128 5.54 7.39 -33.51
C PHE A 128 4.71 6.17 -33.10
N THR A 129 4.48 5.97 -31.80
CA THR A 129 3.63 4.89 -31.25
C THR A 129 2.18 4.96 -31.74
N SER A 130 1.61 6.16 -31.92
CA SER A 130 0.26 6.31 -32.47
C SER A 130 0.15 5.95 -33.97
N THR A 131 1.27 5.73 -34.66
CA THR A 131 1.31 5.32 -36.06
C THR A 131 1.29 3.79 -36.19
N TRP A 132 0.69 3.25 -37.25
CA TRP A 132 0.64 1.80 -37.52
C TRP A 132 2.00 1.09 -37.45
N LEU A 133 3.07 1.75 -37.93
CA LEU A 133 4.43 1.20 -37.87
C LEU A 133 4.99 1.17 -36.43
N GLY A 134 4.61 2.13 -35.58
CA GLY A 134 4.95 2.16 -34.16
C GLY A 134 4.25 1.05 -33.39
N SER A 135 2.94 0.86 -33.61
CA SER A 135 2.19 -0.23 -32.96
C SER A 135 2.71 -1.61 -33.37
N LEU A 136 3.09 -1.80 -34.64
CA LEU A 136 3.68 -3.04 -35.15
C LEU A 136 5.07 -3.32 -34.56
N THR A 137 5.93 -2.31 -34.49
CA THR A 137 7.31 -2.46 -33.95
C THR A 137 7.28 -2.76 -32.44
N ILE A 138 6.42 -2.06 -31.67
CA ILE A 138 6.22 -2.32 -30.24
C ILE A 138 5.64 -3.72 -30.01
N GLY A 139 4.59 -4.10 -30.75
CA GLY A 139 4.00 -5.45 -30.65
C GLY A 139 5.00 -6.57 -30.94
N THR A 140 5.90 -6.36 -31.90
CA THR A 140 6.98 -7.31 -32.22
C THR A 140 8.02 -7.38 -31.10
N GLY A 141 8.43 -6.24 -30.53
CA GLY A 141 9.33 -6.19 -29.37
C GLY A 141 8.74 -6.90 -28.14
N GLU A 142 7.45 -6.68 -27.86
CA GLU A 142 6.74 -7.38 -26.78
C GLU A 142 6.70 -8.89 -26.96
N TYR A 143 6.53 -9.38 -28.18
CA TYR A 143 6.55 -10.80 -28.47
C TYR A 143 7.91 -11.45 -28.13
N ILE A 144 9.01 -10.75 -28.40
CA ILE A 144 10.37 -11.19 -28.06
C ILE A 144 10.55 -11.18 -26.53
N ILE A 145 10.16 -10.10 -25.85
CA ILE A 145 10.28 -9.97 -24.39
C ILE A 145 9.50 -11.08 -23.66
N LYS A 146 8.28 -11.41 -24.14
CA LYS A 146 7.43 -12.47 -23.58
C LYS A 146 8.02 -13.88 -23.73
N ARG A 147 9.04 -14.10 -24.57
CA ARG A 147 9.74 -15.40 -24.65
C ARG A 147 10.82 -15.59 -23.57
N VAL A 148 11.23 -14.53 -22.87
CA VAL A 148 12.29 -14.62 -21.86
C VAL A 148 11.65 -14.80 -20.47
N PRO A 149 11.79 -15.98 -19.83
CA PRO A 149 10.91 -16.37 -18.71
C PRO A 149 11.01 -15.49 -17.46
N LEU A 150 12.11 -14.74 -17.27
CA LEU A 150 12.25 -13.77 -16.18
C LEU A 150 11.77 -12.37 -16.58
N VAL A 151 12.18 -11.89 -17.76
CA VAL A 151 11.90 -10.52 -18.21
C VAL A 151 10.41 -10.32 -18.51
N GLN A 152 9.70 -11.37 -18.96
CA GLN A 152 8.26 -11.31 -19.20
C GLN A 152 7.46 -10.87 -17.97
N HIS A 153 7.86 -11.27 -16.75
CA HIS A 153 7.12 -10.95 -15.53
C HIS A 153 7.32 -9.49 -15.13
N ILE A 154 8.57 -9.01 -15.19
CA ILE A 154 8.93 -7.61 -14.90
C ILE A 154 8.25 -6.68 -15.92
N TYR A 155 8.35 -7.02 -17.22
CA TYR A 155 7.72 -6.24 -18.28
C TYR A 155 6.19 -6.22 -18.16
N SER A 156 5.56 -7.36 -17.85
CA SER A 156 4.10 -7.43 -17.67
C SER A 156 3.63 -6.62 -16.47
N ALA A 157 4.35 -6.63 -15.35
CA ALA A 157 4.04 -5.81 -14.18
C ALA A 157 4.22 -4.31 -14.47
N ALA A 158 5.30 -3.91 -15.17
CA ALA A 158 5.50 -2.52 -15.58
C ALA A 158 4.42 -2.04 -16.57
N LYS A 159 4.06 -2.88 -17.56
CA LYS A 159 3.00 -2.58 -18.53
C LYS A 159 1.61 -2.53 -17.87
N GLN A 160 1.36 -3.34 -16.85
CA GLN A 160 0.15 -3.25 -16.02
C GLN A 160 0.03 -1.88 -15.35
N VAL A 161 1.06 -1.44 -14.61
CA VAL A 161 1.06 -0.12 -13.95
C VAL A 161 0.90 1.02 -14.96
N SER A 162 1.62 0.96 -16.09
CA SER A 162 1.49 1.94 -17.18
C SER A 162 0.08 1.96 -17.78
N ALA A 163 -0.55 0.79 -17.95
CA ALA A 163 -1.92 0.69 -18.43
C ALA A 163 -2.93 1.32 -17.46
N ALA A 164 -2.76 1.15 -16.15
CA ALA A 164 -3.64 1.76 -15.14
C ALA A 164 -3.57 3.30 -15.10
N VAL A 165 -2.53 3.91 -15.69
CA VAL A 165 -2.32 5.38 -15.74
C VAL A 165 -2.64 5.95 -17.13
N SER A 166 -2.83 5.11 -18.16
CA SER A 166 -3.09 5.58 -19.52
C SER A 166 -4.45 6.29 -19.65
N PRO A 167 -4.52 7.50 -20.24
CA PRO A 167 -5.78 8.20 -20.50
C PRO A 167 -6.70 7.44 -21.45
N ASP A 168 -6.12 6.77 -22.45
CA ASP A 168 -6.84 6.07 -23.52
C ASP A 168 -7.32 4.68 -23.10
N ASN A 169 -6.88 4.17 -21.94
CA ASN A 169 -7.45 2.93 -21.45
C ASN A 169 -8.86 3.18 -20.94
N GLU A 170 -9.81 2.49 -21.57
CA GLU A 170 -11.17 2.42 -21.07
C GLU A 170 -11.22 1.96 -19.61
N ALA A 171 -10.21 1.28 -19.05
CA ALA A 171 -10.09 1.04 -17.61
C ALA A 171 -10.27 2.32 -16.75
N THR A 172 -9.63 3.43 -17.14
CA THR A 172 -9.66 4.70 -16.42
C THR A 172 -11.01 5.44 -16.59
N ASN A 173 -11.73 5.15 -17.69
CA ASN A 173 -13.10 5.66 -17.94
C ASN A 173 -14.22 4.67 -17.54
N SER A 174 -13.87 3.41 -17.25
CA SER A 174 -14.80 2.35 -16.89
C SER A 174 -15.02 2.36 -15.39
N PHE A 175 -13.94 2.47 -14.59
CA PHE A 175 -14.01 2.75 -13.16
C PHE A 175 -14.56 4.15 -12.91
N ARG A 176 -15.89 4.28 -12.97
CA ARG A 176 -16.62 5.54 -12.81
C ARG A 176 -16.64 6.01 -11.35
N GLU A 177 -16.83 5.07 -10.42
CA GLU A 177 -17.06 5.35 -9.01
C GLU A 177 -16.44 4.26 -8.13
N CYS A 178 -15.82 4.65 -7.01
CA CYS A 178 -15.48 3.74 -5.92
C CYS A 178 -16.70 3.58 -5.01
N VAL A 179 -17.13 2.34 -4.77
CA VAL A 179 -18.34 2.03 -4.00
C VAL A 179 -18.06 0.94 -2.97
N ILE A 180 -18.93 0.84 -1.98
CA ILE A 180 -18.97 -0.28 -1.05
C ILE A 180 -20.15 -1.18 -1.43
N ILE A 181 -19.93 -2.47 -1.52
CA ILE A 181 -20.98 -3.48 -1.77
C ILE A 181 -21.08 -4.42 -0.58
N ARG A 182 -22.27 -5.00 -0.36
CA ARG A 182 -22.43 -6.11 0.58
C ARG A 182 -21.86 -7.38 -0.05
N HIS A 183 -20.95 -8.06 0.64
CA HIS A 183 -20.28 -9.23 0.10
C HIS A 183 -21.20 -10.46 0.21
N PRO A 184 -21.44 -11.22 -0.87
CA PRO A 184 -22.51 -12.23 -0.89
C PRO A 184 -22.23 -13.50 -0.07
N ARG A 185 -21.04 -13.67 0.53
CA ARG A 185 -20.72 -14.88 1.31
C ARG A 185 -21.23 -14.86 2.75
N ARG A 186 -21.41 -13.69 3.38
CA ARG A 186 -21.95 -13.56 4.76
C ARG A 186 -22.62 -12.22 5.02
N ASP A 187 -23.67 -12.24 5.83
CA ASP A 187 -24.28 -11.05 6.40
C ASP A 187 -23.27 -10.25 7.24
N GLY A 188 -23.16 -8.95 6.97
CA GLY A 188 -22.26 -8.03 7.66
C GLY A 188 -20.88 -7.86 7.03
N GLU A 189 -20.52 -8.65 6.01
CA GLU A 189 -19.29 -8.42 5.23
C GLU A 189 -19.52 -7.31 4.17
N PHE A 190 -18.59 -6.36 4.11
CA PHE A 190 -18.56 -5.28 3.13
C PHE A 190 -17.26 -5.34 2.34
N ALA A 191 -17.33 -5.06 1.04
CA ALA A 191 -16.17 -5.03 0.16
C ALA A 191 -16.11 -3.69 -0.60
N PHE A 192 -14.88 -3.22 -0.85
CA PHE A 192 -14.65 -2.17 -1.84
C PHE A 192 -14.82 -2.76 -3.24
N ALA A 193 -15.59 -2.07 -4.07
CA ALA A 193 -15.75 -2.38 -5.48
C ALA A 193 -15.72 -1.10 -6.30
N PHE A 194 -15.52 -1.23 -7.60
CA PHE A 194 -15.53 -0.12 -8.53
C PHE A 194 -16.62 -0.37 -9.56
N ILE A 195 -17.49 0.63 -9.79
CA ILE A 195 -18.46 0.55 -10.87
C ILE A 195 -17.68 0.66 -12.18
N THR A 196 -17.60 -0.43 -12.94
CA THR A 196 -16.95 -0.51 -14.26
C THR A 196 -17.91 -0.20 -15.42
N GLY A 197 -19.21 -0.22 -15.17
CA GLY A 197 -20.21 0.00 -16.20
C GLY A 197 -21.64 -0.23 -15.70
N GLN A 198 -22.58 -0.10 -16.63
CA GLN A 198 -24.01 -0.30 -16.41
C GLN A 198 -24.57 -1.09 -17.58
N THR A 199 -25.45 -2.05 -17.29
CA THR A 199 -26.14 -2.88 -18.27
C THR A 199 -27.62 -3.00 -17.91
N VAL A 200 -28.43 -3.43 -18.87
CA VAL A 200 -29.86 -3.71 -18.65
C VAL A 200 -30.09 -5.18 -18.91
N LEU A 201 -30.54 -5.90 -17.88
CA LEU A 201 -30.98 -7.28 -18.00
C LEU A 201 -32.46 -7.26 -18.41
N GLN A 202 -32.74 -7.72 -19.63
CA GLN A 202 -34.11 -7.95 -20.08
C GLN A 202 -34.59 -9.30 -19.53
N THR A 203 -35.73 -9.30 -18.86
CA THR A 203 -36.45 -10.49 -18.39
C THR A 203 -37.88 -10.47 -18.91
N ASP A 204 -38.58 -11.61 -18.84
CA ASP A 204 -39.98 -11.70 -19.24
C ASP A 204 -40.91 -10.79 -18.40
N GLU A 205 -40.45 -10.35 -17.23
CA GLU A 205 -41.15 -9.46 -16.31
C GLU A 205 -40.78 -7.97 -16.50
N GLY A 206 -39.77 -7.66 -17.32
CA GLY A 206 -39.36 -6.28 -17.65
C GLY A 206 -37.85 -6.06 -17.71
N GLU A 207 -37.44 -4.79 -17.71
CA GLU A 207 -36.03 -4.39 -17.78
C GLU A 207 -35.46 -4.06 -16.41
N ILE A 208 -34.37 -4.73 -16.02
CA ILE A 208 -33.68 -4.53 -14.75
C ILE A 208 -32.33 -3.86 -15.02
N THR A 209 -32.17 -2.61 -14.57
CA THR A 209 -30.86 -1.93 -14.60
C THR A 209 -29.91 -2.56 -13.57
N LEU A 210 -28.74 -2.98 -14.03
CA LEU A 210 -27.67 -3.55 -13.22
C LEU A 210 -26.36 -2.78 -13.43
N TYR A 211 -25.62 -2.55 -12.35
CA TYR A 211 -24.28 -1.98 -12.39
C TYR A 211 -23.24 -3.09 -12.30
N CYS A 212 -22.24 -3.02 -13.17
CA CYS A 212 -21.09 -3.90 -13.15
C CYS A 212 -20.14 -3.40 -12.06
N CYS A 213 -20.02 -4.15 -10.96
CA CYS A 213 -19.20 -3.83 -9.80
C CYS A 213 -18.02 -4.79 -9.76
N TYR A 214 -16.82 -4.29 -10.04
CA TYR A 214 -15.58 -5.06 -9.96
C TYR A 214 -15.02 -5.01 -8.54
N MET A 215 -14.88 -6.18 -7.90
CA MET A 215 -14.25 -6.33 -6.59
C MET A 215 -12.82 -6.87 -6.78
N PRO A 216 -11.77 -6.03 -6.72
CA PRO A 216 -10.41 -6.50 -6.85
C PRO A 216 -10.01 -7.37 -5.67
N THR A 217 -9.18 -8.39 -5.93
CA THR A 217 -8.44 -9.10 -4.88
C THR A 217 -7.11 -8.40 -4.60
N ASN A 218 -6.25 -9.05 -3.81
CA ASN A 218 -4.87 -8.62 -3.53
C ASN A 218 -4.00 -8.45 -4.80
N HIS A 219 -4.47 -8.92 -5.96
CA HIS A 219 -3.96 -8.53 -7.27
C HIS A 219 -5.03 -7.71 -8.00
N VAL A 220 -4.75 -6.44 -8.29
CA VAL A 220 -5.70 -5.47 -8.89
C VAL A 220 -6.36 -5.95 -10.21
N TYR A 221 -5.72 -6.88 -10.94
CA TYR A 221 -6.22 -7.46 -12.21
C TYR A 221 -6.99 -8.79 -12.04
N VAL A 222 -7.04 -9.33 -10.84
CA VAL A 222 -7.79 -10.55 -10.51
C VAL A 222 -8.88 -10.15 -9.51
N GLY A 223 -10.13 -10.29 -9.89
CA GLY A 223 -11.25 -9.84 -9.08
C GLY A 223 -12.56 -10.45 -9.54
N ASP A 224 -13.51 -10.49 -8.62
CA ASP A 224 -14.86 -10.96 -8.91
C ASP A 224 -15.68 -9.82 -9.53
N ILE A 225 -16.55 -10.16 -10.49
CA ILE A 225 -17.48 -9.21 -11.11
C ILE A 225 -18.88 -9.51 -10.61
N TYR A 226 -19.52 -8.51 -10.01
CA TYR A 226 -20.89 -8.59 -9.53
C TYR A 226 -21.81 -7.67 -10.35
N LEU A 227 -22.96 -8.18 -10.76
CA LEU A 227 -24.03 -7.38 -11.34
C LEU A 227 -25.05 -7.05 -10.24
N LEU A 228 -25.10 -5.80 -9.81
CA LEU A 228 -25.89 -5.36 -8.65
C LEU A 228 -26.89 -4.27 -9.02
N GLN A 229 -28.05 -4.25 -8.35
CA GLN A 229 -28.99 -3.14 -8.46
C GLN A 229 -28.52 -1.97 -7.58
N ASP A 230 -28.88 -0.72 -7.91
CA ASP A 230 -28.45 0.46 -7.13
C ASP A 230 -28.85 0.36 -5.64
N LYS A 231 -29.92 -0.37 -5.31
CA LYS A 231 -30.35 -0.63 -3.92
C LYS A 231 -29.27 -1.34 -3.08
N ASP A 232 -28.42 -2.16 -3.69
CA ASP A 232 -27.41 -3.00 -3.03
C ASP A 232 -26.01 -2.34 -3.03
N ILE A 233 -25.90 -1.15 -3.62
CA ILE A 233 -24.66 -0.38 -3.79
C ILE A 233 -24.64 0.80 -2.81
N ILE A 234 -23.56 0.92 -2.05
CA ILE A 234 -23.32 2.00 -1.09
C ILE A 234 -22.28 2.95 -1.69
N ARG A 235 -22.77 4.00 -2.35
CA ARG A 235 -21.93 5.10 -2.87
C ARG A 235 -21.34 5.89 -1.72
N ASN A 236 -20.07 6.25 -1.83
CA ASN A 236 -19.30 6.89 -0.77
C ASN A 236 -18.51 8.10 -1.30
N ASN A 237 -17.79 8.79 -0.41
CA ASN A 237 -17.05 10.00 -0.74
C ASN A 237 -15.62 9.79 -1.27
N LEU A 238 -15.18 8.54 -1.52
CA LEU A 238 -13.84 8.23 -2.00
C LEU A 238 -13.77 8.39 -3.52
N SER A 239 -12.71 9.02 -3.99
CA SER A 239 -12.32 8.96 -5.40
C SER A 239 -11.87 7.55 -5.79
N VAL A 240 -11.94 7.25 -7.08
CA VAL A 240 -11.40 6.01 -7.67
C VAL A 240 -9.91 5.84 -7.34
N ARG A 241 -9.16 6.95 -7.24
CA ARG A 241 -7.75 6.98 -6.85
C ARG A 241 -7.53 6.53 -5.40
N GLU A 242 -8.29 7.09 -4.45
CA GLU A 242 -8.21 6.68 -3.03
C GLU A 242 -8.63 5.22 -2.84
N GLY A 243 -9.66 4.78 -3.56
CA GLY A 243 -10.04 3.36 -3.61
C GLY A 243 -8.90 2.47 -4.10
N LEU A 244 -8.22 2.85 -5.19
CA LEU A 244 -7.09 2.09 -5.72
C LEU A 244 -5.89 2.09 -4.76
N GLU A 245 -5.63 3.20 -4.07
CA GLU A 245 -4.60 3.31 -3.05
C GLU A 245 -4.88 2.37 -1.86
N ILE A 246 -6.14 2.24 -1.43
CA ILE A 246 -6.57 1.26 -0.43
C ILE A 246 -6.26 -0.18 -0.89
N VAL A 247 -6.57 -0.53 -2.14
CA VAL A 247 -6.33 -1.89 -2.67
C VAL A 247 -4.83 -2.19 -2.80
N VAL A 248 -4.05 -1.27 -3.39
CA VAL A 248 -2.60 -1.44 -3.58
C VAL A 248 -1.83 -1.45 -2.25
N SER A 249 -2.31 -0.71 -1.24
CA SER A 249 -1.76 -0.73 0.12
C SER A 249 -2.24 -1.92 0.97
N VAL A 250 -2.98 -2.88 0.40
CA VAL A 250 -3.52 -4.05 1.09
C VAL A 250 -4.37 -3.65 2.31
N GLY A 251 -5.16 -2.57 2.17
CA GLY A 251 -6.02 -2.02 3.22
C GLY A 251 -5.33 -1.05 4.19
N MET A 252 -4.02 -0.82 4.11
CA MET A 252 -3.31 0.06 5.04
C MET A 252 -3.68 1.55 4.88
N ALA A 253 -4.15 1.98 3.71
CA ALA A 253 -4.59 3.35 3.44
C ALA A 253 -6.09 3.60 3.71
N VAL A 254 -6.81 2.68 4.35
CA VAL A 254 -8.25 2.88 4.66
C VAL A 254 -8.43 4.06 5.61
N PRO A 255 -9.23 5.09 5.25
CA PRO A 255 -9.47 6.23 6.13
C PRO A 255 -10.35 5.84 7.32
N SER A 256 -10.13 6.50 8.46
CA SER A 256 -10.84 6.20 9.72
C SER A 256 -12.35 6.45 9.69
N LYS A 257 -12.85 7.18 8.68
CA LYS A 257 -14.27 7.40 8.42
C LYS A 257 -14.52 7.43 6.91
N ILE A 258 -15.53 6.70 6.47
CA ILE A 258 -16.06 6.73 5.10
C ILE A 258 -17.49 7.26 5.21
N VAL A 259 -17.83 8.28 4.42
CA VAL A 259 -19.14 8.92 4.41
C VAL A 259 -19.95 8.38 3.25
N GLN A 260 -21.11 7.79 3.54
CA GLN A 260 -22.09 7.42 2.52
C GLN A 260 -22.67 8.69 1.89
N MET A 261 -22.69 8.75 0.56
CA MET A 261 -23.38 9.83 -0.15
C MET A 261 -24.90 9.59 -0.17
N PRO A 262 -25.74 10.63 -0.11
CA PRO A 262 -27.17 10.49 -0.33
C PRO A 262 -27.44 9.93 -1.73
N LYS A 263 -28.47 9.09 -1.85
CA LYS A 263 -28.92 8.59 -3.16
C LYS A 263 -29.44 9.76 -4.01
N ARG A 264 -29.13 9.72 -5.30
CA ARG A 264 -29.49 10.73 -6.29
C ARG A 264 -30.67 10.27 -7.14
#